data_AF-A0A1I7E8F0-F1
#
_entry.id   AF-A0A1I7E8F0-F1
#
_cell.length_a   1.000
_cell.length_b   1.000
_cell.length_c   1.000
_cell.angle_alpha   90.00
_cell.angle_beta   90.00
_cell.angle_gamma   90.00
#
_symmetry.space_group_name_H-M   'P 1'
#
loop_
_entity.id
_entity.type
_entity.pdbx_description
1 polymer ?
#
loop_
_entity_poly.entity_id
_entity_poly.type
_entity_poly.pdbx_seq_one_letter_code
_entity_poly.pdbx_strand_id
1 'polypeptide(L)'
;MVKNIAYLTGLLVVGYLSYHYPLFSFVLLAILGLILCYLLLALVIKLIQKRIQGKWFHVPLALLSIIVVGLITGFLAPLEEPLTTTGNVSEDLEYAHRMDQADRMNLKFFIPAFRSQMKGRDSVRLNQVLDYSRAGKIAKGRDKYYAAFVLHHNPEKDSLLYRKAHELAQAAASETDLTDDFQVQWLSKATYDRWMLSIGKEQEHDTQGGVSFELQ
;
A
#
# COMPACT_ATOMS: atom_id res chain seq x y z
N MET A 1 -7.92 36.29 16.49
CA MET A 1 -8.31 36.20 15.06
C MET A 1 -7.27 35.49 14.21
N VAL A 2 -6.03 36.00 14.11
CA VAL A 2 -4.96 35.43 13.26
C VAL A 2 -4.72 33.92 13.48
N LYS A 3 -4.65 33.46 14.74
CA LYS A 3 -4.45 32.02 15.06
C LYS A 3 -5.55 31.12 14.51
N ASN A 4 -6.81 31.57 14.58
CA ASN A 4 -7.94 30.77 14.09
C ASN A 4 -7.95 30.70 12.57
N ILE A 5 -7.57 31.79 11.89
CA ILE A 5 -7.39 31.80 10.43
C ILE A 5 -6.29 30.82 10.04
N ALA A 6 -5.14 30.83 10.73
CA ALA A 6 -4.05 29.89 10.47
C ALA A 6 -4.48 28.43 10.63
N TYR A 7 -5.24 28.08 11.68
CA TYR A 7 -5.75 26.72 11.86
C TYR A 7 -6.76 26.32 10.79
N LEU A 8 -7.66 27.24 10.39
CA LEU A 8 -8.61 26.97 9.33
C LEU A 8 -7.90 26.74 7.99
N THR A 9 -6.94 27.59 7.63
CA THR A 9 -6.13 27.41 6.43
C THR A 9 -5.37 26.08 6.48
N GLY A 10 -4.77 25.75 7.62
CA GLY A 10 -4.08 24.48 7.82
C GLY A 10 -5.00 23.27 7.62
N LEU A 11 -6.22 23.33 8.15
CA LEU A 11 -7.25 22.30 7.96
C LEU A 11 -7.61 22.12 6.48
N LEU A 12 -7.83 23.21 5.74
CA LEU A 12 -8.17 23.14 4.33
C LEU A 12 -7.03 22.57 3.48
N VAL A 13 -5.79 23.02 3.72
CA VAL A 13 -4.60 22.53 3.01
C VAL A 13 -4.38 21.05 3.29
N VAL A 14 -4.43 20.64 4.56
CA VAL A 14 -4.26 19.23 4.96
C VAL A 14 -5.36 18.37 4.37
N GLY A 15 -6.61 18.81 4.41
CA GLY A 15 -7.73 18.11 3.80
C GLY A 15 -7.55 17.92 2.29
N TYR A 16 -7.16 18.98 1.57
CA TYR A 16 -6.88 18.91 0.13
C TYR A 16 -5.76 17.92 -0.21
N LEU A 17 -4.63 18.00 0.51
CA LEU A 17 -3.50 17.10 0.28
C LEU A 17 -3.87 15.65 0.59
N SER A 18 -4.60 15.40 1.69
CA SER A 18 -5.09 14.06 2.03
C SER A 18 -6.04 13.49 0.98
N TYR A 19 -6.88 14.33 0.37
CA TYR A 19 -7.82 13.90 -0.65
C TYR A 19 -7.13 13.46 -1.93
N HIS A 20 -6.10 14.19 -2.37
CA HIS A 20 -5.43 13.92 -3.66
C HIS A 20 -4.23 12.98 -3.58
N TYR A 21 -3.60 12.83 -2.41
CA TYR A 21 -2.37 12.08 -2.27
C TYR A 21 -2.50 11.02 -1.16
N PRO A 22 -2.84 9.75 -1.48
CA PRO A 22 -3.04 8.70 -0.47
C PRO A 22 -1.86 8.53 0.48
N LEU A 23 -0.62 8.65 -0.02
CA LEU A 23 0.61 8.57 0.76
C LEU A 23 0.72 9.65 1.85
N PHE A 24 0.10 10.82 1.65
CA PHE A 24 0.11 11.89 2.63
C PHE A 24 -0.56 11.47 3.94
N SER A 25 -1.50 10.53 3.89
CA SER A 25 -2.16 10.02 5.11
C SER A 25 -1.19 9.26 6.02
N PHE A 26 -0.14 8.61 5.48
CA PHE A 26 0.91 8.00 6.32
C PHE A 26 1.78 9.06 7.00
N VAL A 27 2.06 10.16 6.32
CA VAL A 27 2.77 11.31 6.92
C VAL A 27 1.95 11.87 8.09
N LEU A 28 0.64 12.02 7.90
CA LEU A 28 -0.27 12.45 8.96
C LEU A 28 -0.31 11.48 10.14
N LEU A 29 -0.28 10.16 9.90
CA LEU A 29 -0.18 9.15 10.97
C LEU A 29 1.14 9.24 11.74
N ALA A 30 2.26 9.49 11.05
CA ALA A 30 3.55 9.68 11.72
C ALA A 30 3.55 10.93 12.61
N ILE A 31 3.02 12.05 12.11
CA ILE A 31 2.88 13.29 12.88
C ILE A 31 1.92 13.10 14.05
N LEU A 32 0.81 12.37 13.85
CA LEU A 32 -0.12 12.00 14.92
C LEU A 32 0.61 11.27 16.06
N GLY A 33 1.43 10.27 15.73
CA GLY A 33 2.24 9.54 16.71
C GLY A 33 3.16 10.46 17.51
N LEU A 34 3.87 11.38 16.84
CA LEU A 34 4.75 12.36 17.50
C LEU A 34 3.97 13.30 18.46
N ILE A 35 2.80 13.77 18.04
CA ILE A 35 1.94 14.62 18.87
C ILE A 35 1.43 13.85 20.08
N LEU A 36 1.03 12.59 19.92
CA LEU A 36 0.58 11.75 21.04
C LEU A 36 1.72 11.50 22.04
N CYS A 37 2.94 11.22 21.56
CA CYS A 37 4.13 11.09 22.41
C CYS A 37 4.41 12.39 23.19
N TYR A 38 4.33 13.55 22.52
CA TYR A 38 4.49 14.86 23.18
C TYR A 38 3.42 15.08 24.26
N LEU A 39 2.16 14.81 23.96
CA LEU A 39 1.05 14.98 24.89
C LEU A 39 1.17 14.06 26.11
N LEU A 40 1.62 12.82 25.91
CA LEU A 40 1.89 11.87 26.98
C LEU A 40 3.03 12.38 27.88
N LEU A 41 4.14 12.83 27.29
CA LEU A 41 5.26 13.38 28.05
C LEU A 41 4.84 14.62 28.85
N ALA A 42 4.12 15.54 28.21
CA ALA A 42 3.60 16.75 28.87
C ALA A 42 2.66 16.40 30.03
N LEU A 43 1.82 15.36 29.88
CA LEU A 43 0.96 14.86 30.95
C LEU A 43 1.77 14.32 32.13
N VAL A 44 2.79 13.48 31.87
CA VAL A 44 3.68 12.94 32.90
C VAL A 44 4.40 14.05 33.66
N ILE A 45 4.99 15.02 32.95
CA ILE A 45 5.67 16.16 33.59
C ILE A 45 4.66 16.97 34.41
N LYS A 46 3.42 17.14 33.95
CA LYS A 46 2.39 17.88 34.68
C LYS A 46 2.02 17.18 35.98
N LEU A 47 1.92 15.85 35.99
CA LEU A 47 1.65 15.06 37.18
C LEU A 47 2.78 15.18 38.22
N ILE A 48 4.04 15.21 37.77
CA ILE A 48 5.21 15.32 38.66
C ILE A 48 5.39 16.75 39.17
N GLN A 49 5.48 17.72 38.26
CA GLN A 49 5.93 19.07 38.60
C GLN A 49 4.79 20.03 38.95
N LYS A 50 3.52 19.68 38.69
CA LYS A 50 2.29 20.48 38.91
C LYS A 50 2.31 21.93 38.36
N ARG A 51 3.37 22.33 37.66
CA ARG A 51 3.63 23.69 37.16
C ARG A 51 3.26 23.91 35.70
N ILE A 52 2.90 22.85 34.95
CA ILE A 52 2.53 23.00 33.55
C ILE A 52 1.17 23.69 33.43
N GLN A 53 1.16 24.81 32.71
CA GLN A 53 -0.06 25.55 32.38
C GLN A 53 -0.85 24.85 31.28
N GLY A 54 -2.18 24.94 31.33
CA GLY A 54 -3.08 24.35 30.31
C GLY A 54 -2.79 24.78 28.87
N LYS A 55 -2.11 25.92 28.67
CA LYS A 55 -1.72 26.47 27.36
C LYS A 55 -0.83 25.52 26.53
N TRP A 56 -0.08 24.63 27.19
CA TRP A 56 0.79 23.65 26.53
C TRP A 56 0.01 22.60 25.74
N PHE A 57 -1.28 22.40 26.07
CA PHE A 57 -2.13 21.42 25.41
C PHE A 57 -2.93 22.01 24.24
N HIS A 58 -3.15 23.33 24.19
CA HIS A 58 -4.02 23.92 23.17
C HIS A 58 -3.51 23.78 21.74
N VAL A 59 -2.22 24.03 21.50
CA VAL A 59 -1.64 23.92 20.14
C VAL A 59 -1.63 22.47 19.66
N PRO A 60 -1.10 21.49 20.42
CA PRO A 60 -1.15 20.09 20.00
C PRO A 60 -2.57 19.57 19.77
N LEU A 61 -3.55 19.98 20.59
CA LEU A 61 -4.94 19.58 20.40
C LEU A 61 -5.55 20.17 19.12
N ALA A 62 -5.23 21.42 18.79
CA ALA A 62 -5.66 22.01 17.52
C ALA A 62 -5.04 21.28 16.31
N LEU A 63 -3.75 20.95 16.38
CA LEU A 63 -3.06 20.15 15.35
C LEU A 63 -3.66 18.74 15.24
N LEU A 64 -4.01 18.12 16.37
CA LEU A 64 -4.68 16.82 16.40
C LEU A 64 -6.00 16.87 15.62
N SER A 65 -6.82 17.91 15.82
CA SER A 65 -8.06 18.09 15.07
C SER A 65 -7.81 18.24 13.56
N ILE A 66 -6.80 19.02 13.15
CA ILE A 66 -6.42 19.18 11.74
C ILE A 66 -6.02 17.83 11.12
N ILE A 67 -5.18 17.07 11.82
CA ILE A 67 -4.72 15.75 11.36
C ILE A 67 -5.87 14.76 11.26
N VAL A 68 -6.75 14.70 12.26
CA VAL A 68 -7.92 13.82 12.24
C VAL A 68 -8.83 14.14 11.05
N VAL A 69 -9.08 15.43 10.78
CA VAL A 69 -9.86 15.85 9.60
C VAL A 69 -9.16 15.44 8.30
N GLY A 70 -7.84 15.60 8.21
CA GLY A 70 -7.05 15.13 7.07
C GLY A 70 -7.19 13.62 6.84
N LEU A 71 -7.00 12.82 7.89
CA LEU A 71 -7.13 11.36 7.82
C LEU A 71 -8.55 10.94 7.40
N ILE A 72 -9.59 11.56 7.96
CA ILE A 72 -10.98 11.31 7.55
C ILE A 72 -11.18 11.67 6.08
N THR A 73 -10.66 12.81 5.63
CA THR A 73 -10.80 13.27 4.24
C THR A 73 -10.09 12.33 3.26
N GLY A 74 -8.85 11.92 3.55
CA GLY A 74 -8.12 10.96 2.72
C GLY A 74 -8.78 9.58 2.72
N PHE A 75 -9.40 9.19 3.83
CA PHE A 75 -10.18 7.97 3.90
C PHE A 75 -11.46 8.01 3.05
N LEU A 76 -12.12 9.16 2.99
CA LEU A 76 -13.31 9.37 2.16
C LEU A 76 -13.00 9.62 0.68
N ALA A 77 -11.71 9.81 0.32
CA ALA A 77 -11.31 9.97 -1.08
C ALA A 77 -11.79 8.75 -1.92
N PRO A 78 -12.36 9.01 -3.11
CA PRO A 78 -12.77 7.94 -4.01
C PRO A 78 -11.54 7.16 -4.46
N LEU A 79 -11.72 5.87 -4.68
CA LEU A 79 -10.68 5.04 -5.27
C LEU A 79 -10.77 5.15 -6.79
N GLU A 80 -9.63 5.25 -7.46
CA GLU A 80 -9.57 5.09 -8.92
C GLU A 80 -10.02 3.68 -9.34
N GLU A 81 -10.48 3.54 -10.57
CA GLU A 81 -10.92 2.26 -11.12
C GLU A 81 -9.79 1.21 -11.08
N PRO A 82 -10.10 -0.06 -10.79
CA PRO A 82 -9.07 -1.08 -10.60
C PRO A 82 -8.42 -1.54 -11.92
N LEU A 83 -9.06 -1.29 -13.07
CA LEU A 83 -8.56 -1.64 -14.40
C LEU A 83 -8.85 -0.55 -15.43
N THR A 84 -8.18 -0.65 -16.57
CA THR A 84 -8.46 0.08 -17.81
C THR A 84 -8.48 -0.90 -18.99
N THR A 85 -9.05 -0.50 -20.12
CA THR A 85 -9.00 -1.29 -21.36
C THR A 85 -8.75 -0.35 -22.53
N THR A 86 -7.47 -0.15 -22.83
CA THR A 86 -6.97 0.75 -23.88
C THR A 86 -6.88 0.07 -25.24
N GLY A 87 -6.89 -1.27 -25.26
CA GLY A 87 -6.56 -2.09 -26.43
C GLY A 87 -5.06 -2.38 -26.56
N ASN A 88 -4.22 -1.76 -25.74
CA ASN A 88 -2.79 -2.06 -25.61
C ASN A 88 -2.55 -2.90 -24.35
N VAL A 89 -2.11 -4.15 -24.55
CA VAL A 89 -1.87 -5.12 -23.45
C VAL A 89 -0.83 -4.62 -22.46
N SER A 90 0.24 -3.97 -22.93
CA SER A 90 1.28 -3.44 -22.03
C SER A 90 0.74 -2.34 -21.13
N GLU A 91 -0.03 -1.40 -21.69
CA GLU A 91 -0.65 -0.30 -20.93
C GLU A 91 -1.67 -0.82 -19.91
N ASP A 92 -2.49 -1.79 -20.30
CA ASP A 92 -3.50 -2.37 -19.42
C ASP A 92 -2.87 -3.12 -18.24
N LEU A 93 -1.81 -3.90 -18.50
CA LEU A 93 -1.08 -4.63 -17.46
C LEU A 93 -0.30 -3.70 -16.53
N GLU A 94 0.34 -2.66 -17.08
CA GLU A 94 1.00 -1.62 -16.29
C GLU A 94 0.01 -0.92 -15.37
N TYR A 95 -1.17 -0.55 -15.90
CA TYR A 95 -2.23 0.07 -15.13
C TYR A 95 -2.72 -0.86 -14.01
N ALA A 96 -2.99 -2.13 -14.31
CA ALA A 96 -3.42 -3.11 -13.31
C ALA A 96 -2.39 -3.27 -12.19
N HIS A 97 -1.10 -3.38 -12.53
CA HIS A 97 0.00 -3.41 -11.56
C HIS A 97 0.05 -2.14 -10.70
N ARG A 98 0.00 -0.96 -11.34
CA ARG A 98 0.02 0.33 -10.62
C ARG A 98 -1.14 0.44 -9.64
N MET A 99 -2.34 0.02 -10.05
CA MET A 99 -3.54 0.06 -9.21
C MET A 99 -3.50 -0.96 -8.08
N ASP A 100 -2.92 -2.14 -8.28
CA ASP A 100 -2.64 -3.08 -7.19
C ASP A 100 -1.73 -2.42 -6.13
N GLN A 101 -0.62 -1.81 -6.55
CA GLN A 101 0.30 -1.12 -5.64
C GLN A 101 -0.34 0.08 -4.94
N ALA A 102 -1.11 0.90 -5.68
CA ALA A 102 -1.83 2.03 -5.11
C ALA A 102 -2.83 1.60 -4.03
N ASP A 103 -3.52 0.47 -4.24
CA ASP A 103 -4.40 -0.11 -3.22
C ASP A 103 -3.59 -0.59 -2.00
N ARG A 104 -2.44 -1.26 -2.18
CA ARG A 104 -1.58 -1.68 -1.04
C ARG A 104 -1.04 -0.49 -0.23
N MET A 105 -0.87 0.65 -0.89
CA MET A 105 -0.45 1.91 -0.28
C MET A 105 -1.63 2.81 0.12
N ASN A 106 -2.84 2.28 0.25
CA ASN A 106 -4.00 3.05 0.71
C ASN A 106 -4.40 2.63 2.13
N LEU A 107 -4.40 3.57 3.08
CA LEU A 107 -4.78 3.33 4.47
C LEU A 107 -6.17 2.70 4.62
N LYS A 108 -7.08 2.97 3.69
CA LYS A 108 -8.43 2.37 3.67
C LYS A 108 -8.39 0.86 3.80
N PHE A 109 -7.44 0.20 3.13
CA PHE A 109 -7.36 -1.26 3.09
C PHE A 109 -6.65 -1.90 4.29
N PHE A 110 -6.06 -1.10 5.18
CA PHE A 110 -5.58 -1.60 6.47
C PHE A 110 -6.73 -1.82 7.47
N ILE A 111 -7.91 -1.24 7.20
CA ILE A 111 -9.10 -1.42 8.02
C ILE A 111 -9.84 -2.70 7.60
N PRO A 112 -10.12 -3.65 8.53
CA PRO A 112 -10.77 -4.92 8.20
C PRO A 112 -12.08 -4.80 7.42
N ALA A 113 -12.87 -3.75 7.66
CA ALA A 113 -14.13 -3.49 6.98
C ALA A 113 -13.99 -3.33 5.44
N PHE A 114 -12.82 -2.93 4.95
CA PHE A 114 -12.57 -2.68 3.52
C PHE A 114 -11.88 -3.85 2.82
N ARG A 115 -11.58 -4.94 3.53
CA ARG A 115 -10.93 -6.13 2.94
C ARG A 115 -11.76 -6.76 1.81
N SER A 116 -13.08 -6.73 1.92
CA SER A 116 -13.97 -7.24 0.85
C SER A 116 -13.85 -6.39 -0.43
N GLN A 117 -13.77 -5.06 -0.28
CA GLN A 117 -13.56 -4.16 -1.41
C GLN A 117 -12.19 -4.38 -2.07
N MET A 118 -11.13 -4.58 -1.27
CA MET A 118 -9.80 -4.92 -1.76
C MET A 118 -9.82 -6.20 -2.59
N LYS A 119 -10.43 -7.27 -2.06
CA LYS A 119 -10.60 -8.54 -2.76
C LYS A 119 -11.35 -8.37 -4.08
N GLY A 120 -12.44 -7.62 -4.10
CA GLY A 120 -13.19 -7.35 -5.33
C GLY A 120 -12.34 -6.68 -6.40
N ARG A 121 -11.51 -5.71 -6.01
CA ARG A 121 -10.58 -5.02 -6.93
C ARG A 121 -9.47 -5.95 -7.42
N ASP A 122 -8.92 -6.79 -6.54
CA ASP A 122 -7.94 -7.81 -6.89
C ASP A 122 -8.52 -8.83 -7.88
N SER A 123 -9.77 -9.30 -7.67
CA SER A 123 -10.46 -10.21 -8.59
C SER A 123 -10.64 -9.61 -9.98
N VAL A 124 -10.98 -8.32 -10.07
CA VAL A 124 -11.17 -7.61 -11.34
C VAL A 124 -9.87 -7.57 -12.14
N ARG A 125 -8.75 -7.17 -11.52
CA ARG A 125 -7.43 -7.18 -12.16
C ARG A 125 -6.97 -8.59 -12.53
N LEU A 126 -7.18 -9.55 -11.63
CA LEU A 126 -6.83 -10.95 -11.85
C LEU A 126 -7.51 -11.50 -13.12
N ASN A 127 -8.81 -11.26 -13.28
CA ASN A 127 -9.55 -11.73 -14.45
C ASN A 127 -8.98 -11.16 -15.76
N GLN A 128 -8.64 -9.87 -15.79
CA GLN A 128 -8.01 -9.25 -16.96
C GLN A 128 -6.65 -9.91 -17.30
N VAL A 129 -5.80 -10.16 -16.29
CA VAL A 129 -4.51 -10.84 -16.49
C VAL A 129 -4.71 -12.27 -17.00
N LEU A 130 -5.71 -12.99 -16.46
CA LEU A 130 -6.03 -14.34 -16.93
C LEU A 130 -6.54 -14.35 -18.36
N ASP A 131 -7.33 -13.36 -18.78
CA ASP A 131 -7.78 -13.20 -20.16
C ASP A 131 -6.62 -12.99 -21.13
N TYR A 132 -5.71 -12.07 -20.81
CA TYR A 132 -4.51 -11.84 -21.62
C TYR A 132 -3.58 -13.05 -21.65
N SER A 133 -3.45 -13.75 -20.53
CA SER A 133 -2.64 -14.96 -20.47
C SER A 133 -3.23 -16.09 -21.32
N ARG A 134 -4.55 -16.34 -21.24
CA ARG A 134 -5.23 -17.35 -22.07
C ARG A 134 -5.15 -17.04 -23.55
N ALA A 135 -5.18 -15.76 -23.92
CA ALA A 135 -5.03 -15.30 -25.28
C ALA A 135 -3.57 -15.30 -25.79
N GLY A 136 -2.58 -15.68 -24.96
CA GLY A 136 -1.17 -15.67 -25.34
C GLY A 136 -0.60 -14.27 -25.59
N LYS A 137 -1.21 -13.23 -25.01
CA LYS A 137 -0.88 -11.82 -25.30
C LYS A 137 0.22 -11.23 -24.40
N ILE A 138 0.59 -11.92 -23.32
CA ILE A 138 1.63 -11.47 -22.37
C ILE A 138 3.00 -11.88 -22.90
N ALA A 139 3.61 -11.03 -23.73
CA ALA A 139 4.82 -11.38 -24.48
C ALA A 139 6.11 -10.78 -23.89
N LYS A 140 6.09 -9.49 -23.54
CA LYS A 140 7.30 -8.77 -23.09
C LYS A 140 7.62 -9.08 -21.63
N GLY A 141 8.88 -9.03 -21.22
CA GLY A 141 9.26 -9.27 -19.82
C GLY A 141 8.61 -8.32 -18.85
N ARG A 142 8.46 -7.06 -19.24
CA ARG A 142 7.77 -6.07 -18.42
C ARG A 142 6.29 -6.40 -18.22
N ASP A 143 5.62 -6.89 -19.27
CA ASP A 143 4.23 -7.37 -19.18
C ASP A 143 4.12 -8.59 -18.26
N LYS A 144 5.08 -9.52 -18.36
CA LYS A 144 5.15 -10.71 -17.49
C LYS A 144 5.35 -10.31 -16.03
N TYR A 145 6.22 -9.34 -15.75
CA TYR A 145 6.43 -8.79 -14.41
C TYR A 145 5.14 -8.19 -13.84
N TYR A 146 4.44 -7.34 -14.60
CA TYR A 146 3.18 -6.75 -14.14
C TYR A 146 2.10 -7.81 -13.89
N ALA A 147 1.94 -8.76 -14.81
CA ALA A 147 1.00 -9.87 -14.66
C ALA A 147 1.32 -10.76 -13.45
N ALA A 148 2.60 -11.07 -13.24
CA ALA A 148 3.07 -11.84 -12.10
C ALA A 148 2.74 -11.16 -10.78
N PHE A 149 2.89 -9.83 -10.69
CA PHE A 149 2.57 -9.09 -9.47
C PHE A 149 1.08 -9.17 -9.11
N VAL A 150 0.20 -9.05 -10.10
CA VAL A 150 -1.26 -9.21 -9.89
C VAL A 150 -1.58 -10.65 -9.46
N LEU A 151 -1.00 -11.66 -10.12
CA LEU A 151 -1.21 -13.08 -9.77
C LEU A 151 -0.66 -13.43 -8.38
N HIS A 152 0.45 -12.82 -7.97
CA HIS A 152 1.05 -12.96 -6.64
C HIS A 152 0.09 -12.55 -5.51
N HIS A 153 -0.88 -11.70 -5.83
CA HIS A 153 -1.90 -11.20 -4.92
C HIS A 153 -3.30 -11.81 -5.14
N ASN A 154 -3.41 -12.94 -5.84
CA ASN A 154 -4.71 -13.52 -6.14
C ASN A 154 -5.55 -13.72 -4.85
N PRO A 155 -6.81 -13.21 -4.81
CA PRO A 155 -7.60 -13.14 -3.58
C PRO A 155 -8.11 -14.51 -3.12
N GLU A 156 -8.14 -15.49 -4.03
CA GLU A 156 -8.57 -16.87 -3.79
C GLU A 156 -7.49 -17.74 -3.12
N LYS A 157 -6.24 -17.26 -3.09
CA LYS A 157 -5.07 -17.99 -2.58
C LYS A 157 -4.86 -19.34 -3.30
N ASP A 158 -5.11 -19.37 -4.59
CA ASP A 158 -4.93 -20.55 -5.43
C ASP A 158 -3.45 -20.81 -5.71
N SER A 159 -2.96 -21.98 -5.29
CA SER A 159 -1.59 -22.45 -5.51
C SER A 159 -1.19 -22.53 -6.98
N LEU A 160 -2.12 -22.81 -7.90
CA LEU A 160 -1.84 -22.82 -9.34
C LEU A 160 -1.59 -21.41 -9.87
N LEU A 161 -2.29 -20.41 -9.33
CA LEU A 161 -2.06 -19.01 -9.67
C LEU A 161 -0.75 -18.49 -9.08
N TYR A 162 -0.36 -18.92 -7.88
CA TYR A 162 0.96 -18.60 -7.34
C TYR A 162 2.10 -19.21 -8.14
N ARG A 163 1.96 -20.48 -8.56
CA ARG A 163 2.91 -21.10 -9.48
C ARG A 163 3.05 -20.30 -10.78
N LYS A 164 1.91 -19.93 -11.38
CA LYS A 164 1.90 -19.14 -12.61
C LYS A 164 2.52 -17.75 -12.42
N ALA A 165 2.30 -17.12 -11.27
CA ALA A 165 2.96 -15.87 -10.91
C ALA A 165 4.49 -16.05 -10.92
N HIS A 166 4.98 -17.16 -10.34
CA HIS A 166 6.40 -17.48 -10.33
C HIS A 166 6.97 -17.73 -11.72
N GLU A 167 6.30 -18.52 -12.55
CA GLU A 167 6.73 -18.80 -13.93
C GLU A 167 6.88 -17.50 -14.75
N LEU A 168 5.92 -16.57 -14.63
CA LEU A 168 5.98 -15.26 -15.29
C LEU A 168 7.08 -14.37 -14.71
N ALA A 169 7.22 -14.32 -13.39
CA ALA A 169 8.24 -13.50 -12.73
C ALA A 169 9.66 -13.99 -13.06
N GLN A 170 9.88 -15.32 -13.06
CA GLN A 170 11.15 -15.92 -13.45
C GLN A 170 11.47 -15.64 -14.92
N ALA A 171 10.47 -15.76 -15.80
CA ALA A 171 10.66 -15.43 -17.22
C ALA A 171 11.01 -13.95 -17.42
N ALA A 172 10.39 -13.04 -16.68
CA ALA A 172 10.76 -11.61 -16.69
C ALA A 172 12.18 -11.38 -16.17
N ALA A 173 12.54 -12.01 -15.05
CA ALA A 173 13.86 -11.89 -14.42
C ALA A 173 15.01 -12.44 -15.27
N SER A 174 14.68 -13.33 -16.22
CA SER A 174 15.66 -13.93 -17.15
C SER A 174 15.86 -13.11 -18.43
N GLU A 175 15.07 -12.06 -18.66
CA GLU A 175 15.27 -11.18 -19.82
C GLU A 175 16.47 -10.26 -19.61
N THR A 176 17.35 -10.18 -20.61
CA THR A 176 18.62 -9.44 -20.54
C THR A 176 18.43 -7.98 -20.12
N ASP A 177 17.38 -7.31 -20.59
CA ASP A 177 17.12 -5.90 -20.27
C ASP A 177 16.56 -5.69 -18.84
N LEU A 178 16.28 -6.78 -18.10
CA LEU A 178 15.66 -6.78 -16.77
C LEU A 178 16.53 -7.45 -15.70
N THR A 179 17.74 -7.91 -16.03
CA THR A 179 18.62 -8.62 -15.08
C THR A 179 19.04 -7.75 -13.90
N ASP A 180 19.23 -6.45 -14.14
CA ASP A 180 19.65 -5.49 -13.11
C ASP A 180 18.47 -4.82 -12.39
N ASP A 181 17.23 -5.14 -12.77
CA ASP A 181 16.03 -4.59 -12.14
C ASP A 181 15.73 -5.31 -10.83
N PHE A 182 16.11 -4.68 -9.72
CA PHE A 182 15.92 -5.24 -8.38
C PHE A 182 14.49 -5.69 -8.10
N GLN A 183 13.47 -4.97 -8.56
CA GLN A 183 12.08 -5.32 -8.29
C GLN A 183 11.66 -6.58 -9.05
N VAL A 184 12.12 -6.72 -10.30
CA VAL A 184 11.88 -7.92 -11.10
C VAL A 184 12.56 -9.14 -10.47
N GLN A 185 13.83 -9.00 -10.07
CA GLN A 185 14.58 -10.07 -9.40
C GLN A 185 13.96 -10.46 -8.06
N TRP A 186 13.54 -9.48 -7.26
CA TRP A 186 12.84 -9.71 -6.00
C TRP A 186 11.50 -10.42 -6.21
N LEU A 187 10.70 -10.01 -7.20
CA LEU A 187 9.39 -10.61 -7.45
C LEU A 187 9.50 -12.09 -7.83
N SER A 188 10.54 -12.48 -8.59
CA SER A 188 10.80 -13.89 -8.92
C SER A 188 10.98 -14.75 -7.66
N LYS A 189 11.73 -14.23 -6.68
CA LYS A 189 11.93 -14.89 -5.37
C LYS A 189 10.64 -14.88 -4.54
N ALA A 190 9.96 -13.73 -4.50
CA ALA A 190 8.73 -13.56 -3.73
C ALA A 190 7.59 -14.47 -4.17
N THR A 191 7.42 -14.61 -5.47
CA THR A 191 6.41 -15.51 -6.06
C THR A 191 6.74 -16.98 -5.82
N TYR A 192 8.02 -17.35 -5.85
CA TYR A 192 8.45 -18.71 -5.53
C TYR A 192 8.09 -19.09 -4.09
N ASP A 193 8.52 -18.27 -3.11
CA ASP A 193 8.25 -18.54 -1.71
C ASP A 193 6.75 -18.59 -1.43
N ARG A 194 5.97 -17.68 -2.01
CA ARG A 194 4.50 -17.70 -1.85
C ARG A 194 3.88 -18.97 -2.42
N TRP A 195 4.38 -19.48 -3.54
CA TRP A 195 3.95 -20.76 -4.09
C TRP A 195 4.36 -21.93 -3.20
N MET A 196 5.59 -21.97 -2.70
CA MET A 196 6.05 -23.04 -1.80
C MET A 196 5.20 -23.10 -0.52
N LEU A 197 4.97 -21.95 0.13
CA LEU A 197 4.13 -21.87 1.31
C LEU A 197 2.68 -22.31 1.03
N SER A 198 2.12 -21.97 -0.13
CA SER A 198 0.74 -22.34 -0.47
C SER A 198 0.53 -23.84 -0.67
N ILE A 199 1.60 -24.61 -0.89
CA ILE A 199 1.59 -26.08 -0.98
C ILE A 199 2.17 -26.76 0.25
N GLY A 200 2.39 -26.02 1.35
CA GLY A 200 2.87 -26.54 2.63
C GLY A 200 4.38 -26.83 2.67
N LYS A 201 5.16 -26.26 1.74
CA LYS A 201 6.63 -26.28 1.78
C LYS A 201 7.18 -25.03 2.45
N GLU A 202 8.43 -25.10 2.89
CA GLU A 202 9.17 -23.96 3.43
C GLU A 202 9.52 -22.95 2.30
N GLN A 203 9.69 -21.69 2.68
CA GLN A 203 10.23 -20.65 1.80
C GLN A 203 11.74 -20.82 1.64
N GLU A 204 12.31 -20.42 0.50
CA GLU A 204 13.74 -20.54 0.20
C GLU A 204 14.46 -19.20 0.35
N HIS A 205 13.75 -18.08 0.15
CA HIS A 205 14.34 -16.74 0.07
C HIS A 205 13.85 -15.78 1.17
N ASP A 206 13.09 -16.27 2.15
CA ASP A 206 12.54 -15.51 3.28
C ASP A 206 11.75 -14.24 2.90
N THR A 207 11.09 -14.25 1.74
CA THR A 207 10.40 -13.07 1.21
C THR A 207 8.97 -12.89 1.71
N GLN A 208 8.39 -13.92 2.34
CA GLN A 208 6.97 -13.92 2.76
C GLN A 208 6.79 -13.61 4.25
N GLY A 209 7.90 -13.47 4.99
CA GLY A 209 7.92 -13.08 6.39
C GLY A 209 7.68 -11.58 6.58
N GLY A 210 6.72 -11.22 7.44
CA GLY A 210 6.66 -9.89 8.04
C GLY A 210 7.58 -9.86 9.24
N VAL A 211 8.74 -9.18 9.13
CA VAL A 211 9.68 -8.87 10.23
C VAL A 211 9.87 -10.01 11.24
N SER A 212 10.65 -11.04 10.91
CA SER A 212 11.30 -11.87 11.93
C SER A 212 12.60 -11.18 12.33
N PHE A 213 12.60 -10.49 13.47
CA PHE A 213 13.86 -10.15 14.14
C PHE A 213 14.42 -11.42 14.77
N GLU A 214 15.13 -12.23 13.99
CA GLU A 214 16.16 -13.08 14.57
C GLU A 214 17.45 -12.26 14.59
N LEU A 215 17.69 -11.60 15.72
CA LEU A 215 19.02 -11.09 16.05
C LEU A 215 19.92 -12.31 16.22
N GLN A 216 20.80 -12.55 15.25
CA GLN A 216 22.01 -13.35 15.46
C GLN A 216 23.00 -12.58 16.34
#